data_AF-A0A316WCZ8-F1
#
_entry.id   AF-A0A316WCZ8-F1
#
_cell.length_a   1.000
_cell.length_b   1.000
_cell.length_c   1.000
_cell.angle_alpha   90.00
_cell.angle_beta   90.00
_cell.angle_gamma   90.00
#
_symmetry.space_group_name_H-M   'P 1'
#
loop_
_entity.id
_entity.type
_entity.pdbx_description
1 polymer ?
#
loop_
_entity_poly.entity_id
_entity_poly.type
_entity_poly.pdbx_seq_one_letter_code
_entity_poly.pdbx_strand_id
1 'polypeptide(L)'
;MKVNFPAHWVEFIKVFTKKFENEIVYDIVRVFRSKEDVQERYDTYQFEEFLPGYIPVADDSGGQVALISKKENDTKVYISSYGVLQEELLKVLDRDLMHWMQQRFPFERKQISLSTEDLEKRAIENKNLFQRISSYPAIIQFLKKAVASEILLFPENYAVADQIYYFQDGYHYNSVENKVHSSNASGDFKLDWVVLGTNYFADPFFIDLNEHAIGFPVYFAYHGQGFWEPIKVAENLISFQKMLDDVYAARFDKEALTEYFSQYEDINNPFWGEVCETIENMEETEEDTAEEETTTSYWQKANLYITDIGPNKMKIIALLKKEHKLSGSEALERSKSNRILFRTGYYQWLQHDGKDLEDLGAQVEFEILE
;
A
#
# COMPACT_ATOMS: atom_id res chain seq x y z
N MET A 1 -0.15 0.73 28.33
CA MET A 1 0.08 1.96 27.54
C MET A 1 -1.28 2.44 27.05
N LYS A 2 -1.52 3.75 26.85
CA LYS A 2 -2.82 4.20 26.30
C LYS A 2 -2.80 4.05 24.79
N VAL A 3 -3.75 3.31 24.22
CA VAL A 3 -3.86 3.14 22.76
C VAL A 3 -4.08 4.52 22.11
N ASN A 4 -3.24 4.86 21.13
CA ASN A 4 -3.45 6.02 20.27
C ASN A 4 -4.30 5.59 19.07
N PHE A 5 -5.37 6.34 18.80
CA PHE A 5 -6.36 5.97 17.79
C PHE A 5 -6.18 6.84 16.55
N PRO A 6 -6.12 6.24 15.35
CA PRO A 6 -6.02 6.99 14.12
C PRO A 6 -7.34 7.70 13.80
N ALA A 7 -7.27 8.77 12.99
CA ALA A 7 -8.42 9.59 12.61
C ALA A 7 -9.53 8.76 11.95
N HIS A 8 -9.18 7.81 11.09
CA HIS A 8 -10.15 6.95 10.40
C HIS A 8 -10.97 6.07 11.36
N TRP A 9 -10.40 5.66 12.50
CA TRP A 9 -11.16 4.96 13.55
C TRP A 9 -12.13 5.89 14.28
N VAL A 10 -11.68 7.11 14.60
CA VAL A 10 -12.50 8.12 15.29
C VAL A 10 -13.71 8.51 14.43
N GLU A 11 -13.52 8.65 13.12
CA GLU A 11 -14.60 8.93 12.18
C GLU A 11 -15.55 7.73 12.06
N PHE A 12 -14.99 6.52 11.87
CA PHE A 12 -15.76 5.29 11.82
C PHE A 12 -16.68 5.14 13.03
N ILE A 13 -16.16 5.30 14.25
CA ILE A 13 -16.95 5.04 15.44
C ILE A 13 -18.05 6.08 15.67
N LYS A 14 -17.83 7.31 15.22
CA LYS A 14 -18.86 8.37 15.21
C LYS A 14 -20.02 8.00 14.30
N VAL A 15 -19.73 7.48 13.10
CA VAL A 15 -20.75 7.03 12.14
C VAL A 15 -21.44 5.76 12.62
N PHE A 16 -20.67 4.78 13.09
CA PHE A 16 -21.18 3.52 13.63
C PHE A 16 -22.16 3.75 14.78
N THR A 17 -21.79 4.57 15.76
CA THR A 17 -22.61 4.86 16.94
C THR A 17 -23.90 5.61 16.61
N LYS A 18 -23.93 6.36 15.50
CA LYS A 18 -25.16 7.00 14.99
C LYS A 18 -26.08 6.00 14.29
N LYS A 19 -25.51 4.97 13.65
CA LYS A 19 -26.23 3.99 12.83
C LYS A 19 -26.72 2.77 13.63
N PHE A 20 -25.99 2.37 14.67
CA PHE A 20 -26.27 1.17 15.45
C PHE A 20 -26.39 1.50 16.94
N GLU A 21 -27.49 1.07 17.56
CA GLU A 21 -27.73 1.26 19.00
C GLU A 21 -26.97 0.26 19.87
N ASN A 22 -26.67 -0.93 19.35
CA ASN A 22 -26.02 -2.04 20.05
C ASN A 22 -24.56 -2.26 19.60
N GLU A 23 -23.74 -2.83 20.47
CA GLU A 23 -22.35 -3.25 20.15
C GLU A 23 -22.29 -4.54 19.34
N ILE A 24 -23.30 -5.41 19.48
CA ILE A 24 -23.47 -6.60 18.64
C ILE A 24 -24.35 -6.22 17.47
N VAL A 25 -23.82 -6.40 16.27
CA VAL A 25 -24.49 -6.15 15.00
C VAL A 25 -24.48 -7.42 14.17
N TYR A 26 -25.55 -7.61 13.40
CA TYR A 26 -25.71 -8.79 12.54
C TYR A 26 -25.51 -10.13 13.31
N ASP A 27 -26.09 -10.18 14.51
CA ASP A 27 -26.18 -11.33 15.44
C ASP A 27 -24.87 -11.86 16.04
N ILE A 28 -23.71 -11.67 15.39
CA ILE A 28 -22.45 -12.29 15.82
C ILE A 28 -21.27 -11.33 15.92
N VAL A 29 -21.31 -10.15 15.28
CA VAL A 29 -20.16 -9.25 15.24
C VAL A 29 -20.24 -8.26 16.39
N ARG A 30 -19.24 -8.27 17.25
CA ARG A 30 -19.07 -7.28 18.32
C ARG A 30 -18.09 -6.20 17.88
N VAL A 31 -18.59 -5.01 17.59
CA VAL A 31 -17.75 -3.83 17.31
C VAL A 31 -17.43 -3.11 18.61
N PHE A 32 -16.16 -2.77 18.85
CA PHE A 32 -15.74 -2.08 20.07
C PHE A 32 -16.04 -0.59 19.96
N ARG A 33 -16.96 -0.10 20.78
CA ARG A 33 -17.59 1.22 20.59
C ARG A 33 -16.88 2.35 21.32
N SER A 34 -16.08 2.02 22.31
CA SER A 34 -15.36 2.99 23.13
C SER A 34 -13.86 2.72 23.12
N LYS A 35 -13.09 3.73 23.52
CA LYS A 35 -11.65 3.57 23.70
C LYS A 35 -11.35 2.60 24.83
N GLU A 36 -12.22 2.56 25.82
CA GLU A 36 -12.16 1.67 26.97
C GLU A 36 -12.35 0.21 26.55
N ASP A 37 -13.33 -0.09 25.68
CA ASP A 37 -13.56 -1.45 25.15
C ASP A 37 -12.33 -1.95 24.38
N VAL A 38 -11.78 -1.09 23.53
CA VAL A 38 -10.58 -1.42 22.77
C VAL A 38 -9.38 -1.63 23.69
N GLN A 39 -9.18 -0.76 24.68
CA GLN A 39 -8.09 -0.87 25.65
C GLN A 39 -8.19 -2.16 26.45
N GLU A 40 -9.39 -2.55 26.89
CA GLU A 40 -9.62 -3.83 27.60
C GLU A 40 -9.13 -5.01 26.76
N ARG A 41 -9.49 -5.07 25.46
CA ARG A 41 -9.04 -6.15 24.57
C ARG A 41 -7.55 -6.07 24.26
N TYR A 42 -7.05 -4.86 24.07
CA TYR A 42 -5.63 -4.60 23.83
C TYR A 42 -4.76 -5.17 24.96
N ASP A 43 -5.15 -4.92 26.21
CA ASP A 43 -4.43 -5.38 27.40
C ASP A 43 -4.66 -6.88 27.65
N THR A 44 -5.90 -7.37 27.52
CA THR A 44 -6.25 -8.78 27.77
C THR A 44 -5.48 -9.74 26.88
N TYR A 45 -5.29 -9.39 25.61
CA TYR A 45 -4.60 -10.23 24.63
C TYR A 45 -3.15 -9.78 24.38
N GLN A 46 -2.61 -8.90 25.23
CA GLN A 46 -1.22 -8.46 25.19
C GLN A 46 -0.78 -7.93 23.82
N PHE A 47 -1.62 -7.12 23.16
CA PHE A 47 -1.31 -6.57 21.83
C PHE A 47 -0.03 -5.74 21.83
N GLU A 48 0.33 -5.09 22.95
CA GLU A 48 1.62 -4.37 23.07
C GLU A 48 2.83 -5.28 22.84
N GLU A 49 2.73 -6.57 23.21
CA GLU A 49 3.82 -7.54 23.07
C GLU A 49 3.79 -8.22 21.70
N PHE A 50 2.60 -8.57 21.21
CA PHE A 50 2.46 -9.42 20.01
C PHE A 50 2.19 -8.65 18.72
N LEU A 51 1.44 -7.54 18.77
CA LEU A 51 1.07 -6.71 17.62
C LEU A 51 1.03 -5.21 18.00
N PRO A 52 2.17 -4.61 18.42
CA PRO A 52 2.19 -3.25 18.96
C PRO A 52 1.75 -2.18 17.95
N GLY A 53 1.88 -2.47 16.65
CA GLY A 53 1.46 -1.57 15.56
C GLY A 53 -0.04 -1.58 15.24
N TYR A 54 -0.83 -2.47 15.84
CA TYR A 54 -2.23 -2.69 15.44
C TYR A 54 -3.19 -2.53 16.61
N ILE A 55 -4.44 -2.21 16.33
CA ILE A 55 -5.50 -1.97 17.30
C ILE A 55 -6.67 -2.92 17.00
N PRO A 56 -7.19 -3.65 17.99
CA PRO A 56 -8.41 -4.44 17.81
C PRO A 56 -9.64 -3.54 17.76
N VAL A 57 -10.51 -3.76 16.77
CA VAL A 57 -11.68 -2.91 16.53
C VAL A 57 -13.01 -3.66 16.60
N ALA A 58 -12.98 -4.99 16.41
CA ALA A 58 -14.14 -5.86 16.54
C ALA A 58 -13.73 -7.33 16.69
N ASP A 59 -14.66 -8.18 17.12
CA ASP A 59 -14.53 -9.65 17.13
C ASP A 59 -15.80 -10.35 16.61
N ASP A 60 -15.67 -11.63 16.29
CA ASP A 60 -16.77 -12.52 15.86
C ASP A 60 -17.33 -13.39 16.99
N SER A 61 -16.90 -13.17 18.24
CA SER A 61 -17.13 -14.06 19.39
C SER A 61 -16.68 -15.53 19.22
N GLY A 62 -16.08 -15.88 18.08
CA GLY A 62 -15.58 -17.20 17.68
C GLY A 62 -14.05 -17.34 17.77
N GLY A 63 -13.36 -16.30 18.24
CA GLY A 63 -11.92 -16.29 18.46
C GLY A 63 -11.12 -15.58 17.36
N GLN A 64 -11.80 -14.93 16.41
CA GLN A 64 -11.19 -14.05 15.43
C GLN A 64 -11.31 -12.58 15.85
N VAL A 65 -10.37 -11.77 15.41
CA VAL A 65 -10.29 -10.35 15.73
C VAL A 65 -9.98 -9.55 14.48
N ALA A 66 -10.76 -8.49 14.27
CA ALA A 66 -10.51 -7.49 13.24
C ALA A 66 -9.61 -6.40 13.83
N LEU A 67 -8.59 -6.02 13.07
CA LEU A 67 -7.52 -5.12 13.48
C LEU A 67 -7.35 -3.98 12.47
N ILE A 68 -6.90 -2.83 12.94
CA ILE A 68 -6.42 -1.72 12.09
C ILE A 68 -5.01 -1.33 12.48
N SER A 69 -4.28 -0.68 11.59
CA SER A 69 -2.98 -0.10 11.91
C SER A 69 -3.13 1.13 12.82
N LYS A 70 -2.14 1.39 13.68
CA LYS A 70 -2.01 2.67 14.41
C LYS A 70 -1.57 3.82 13.49
N LYS A 71 -1.04 3.51 12.29
CA LYS A 71 -0.55 4.50 11.33
C LYS A 71 -1.72 5.13 10.57
N GLU A 72 -1.71 6.45 10.43
CA GLU A 72 -2.80 7.18 9.74
C GLU A 72 -2.93 6.82 8.26
N ASN A 73 -1.82 6.48 7.60
CA ASN A 73 -1.79 6.16 6.18
C ASN A 73 -2.21 4.72 5.85
N ASP A 74 -2.41 3.85 6.84
CA ASP A 74 -2.87 2.48 6.60
C ASP A 74 -4.28 2.27 7.16
N THR A 75 -5.27 2.48 6.30
CA THR A 75 -6.69 2.42 6.64
C THR A 75 -7.27 1.00 6.61
N LYS A 76 -6.48 0.00 6.16
CA LYS A 76 -6.94 -1.37 5.95
C LYS A 76 -7.48 -2.03 7.21
N VAL A 77 -8.45 -2.92 7.03
CA VAL A 77 -8.93 -3.82 8.07
C VAL A 77 -8.26 -5.17 7.88
N TYR A 78 -7.60 -5.65 8.92
CA TYR A 78 -6.93 -6.94 8.97
C TYR A 78 -7.70 -7.93 9.83
N ILE A 79 -7.45 -9.22 9.65
CA ILE A 79 -7.92 -10.29 10.53
C ILE A 79 -6.76 -11.11 11.06
N SER A 80 -6.90 -11.49 12.32
CA SER A 80 -6.10 -12.52 12.98
C SER A 80 -7.00 -13.41 13.84
N SER A 81 -6.47 -14.55 14.27
CA SER A 81 -6.97 -15.21 15.48
C SER A 81 -6.28 -14.61 16.70
N TYR A 82 -6.99 -14.53 17.83
CA TYR A 82 -6.40 -14.16 19.12
C TYR A 82 -5.26 -15.10 19.55
N GLY A 83 -5.20 -16.33 19.02
CA GLY A 83 -4.12 -17.29 19.32
C GLY A 83 -2.89 -17.19 18.42
N VAL A 84 -2.89 -16.31 17.41
CA VAL A 84 -1.79 -16.15 16.45
C VAL A 84 -1.05 -14.84 16.66
N LEU A 85 -1.77 -13.71 16.52
CA LEU A 85 -1.29 -12.33 16.71
C LEU A 85 0.16 -12.12 16.22
N GLN A 86 0.40 -12.35 14.92
CA GLN A 86 1.69 -12.14 14.27
C GLN A 86 1.50 -11.27 13.04
N GLU A 87 2.35 -10.26 12.88
CA GLU A 87 2.22 -9.26 11.81
C GLU A 87 2.33 -9.92 10.43
N GLU A 88 3.23 -10.89 10.24
CA GLU A 88 3.44 -11.56 8.95
C GLU A 88 2.28 -12.48 8.56
N LEU A 89 1.38 -12.80 9.49
CA LEU A 89 0.23 -13.68 9.28
C LEU A 89 -1.09 -12.91 9.19
N LEU A 90 -1.05 -11.58 9.34
CA LEU A 90 -2.23 -10.74 9.16
C LEU A 90 -2.74 -10.86 7.74
N LYS A 91 -4.06 -11.06 7.62
CA LYS A 91 -4.74 -11.07 6.32
C LYS A 91 -5.60 -9.83 6.21
N VAL A 92 -5.57 -9.16 5.06
CA VAL A 92 -6.47 -8.04 4.79
C VAL A 92 -7.90 -8.59 4.63
N LEU A 93 -8.81 -8.14 5.50
CA LEU A 93 -10.27 -8.32 5.39
C LEU A 93 -10.87 -7.35 4.39
N ASP A 94 -10.48 -6.08 4.52
CA ASP A 94 -11.10 -4.99 3.78
C ASP A 94 -10.14 -3.81 3.64
N ARG A 95 -10.43 -2.89 2.73
CA ARG A 95 -9.63 -1.70 2.47
C ARG A 95 -9.77 -0.60 3.52
N ASP A 96 -10.92 -0.52 4.19
CA ASP A 96 -11.19 0.46 5.23
C ASP A 96 -12.41 0.09 6.11
N LEU A 97 -12.51 0.71 7.29
CA LEU A 97 -13.59 0.45 8.26
C LEU A 97 -14.99 0.84 7.74
N MET A 98 -15.10 1.88 6.92
CA MET A 98 -16.39 2.35 6.39
C MET A 98 -16.91 1.39 5.33
N HIS A 99 -16.06 0.92 4.41
CA HIS A 99 -16.39 -0.11 3.44
C HIS A 99 -16.73 -1.43 4.14
N TRP A 100 -15.93 -1.85 5.12
CA TRP A 100 -16.20 -3.05 5.89
C TRP A 100 -17.56 -3.02 6.61
N MET A 101 -17.96 -1.85 7.13
CA MET A 101 -19.29 -1.63 7.71
C MET A 101 -20.42 -1.68 6.66
N GLN A 102 -20.21 -1.13 5.47
CA GLN A 102 -21.18 -1.22 4.37
C GLN A 102 -21.43 -2.69 3.99
N GLN A 103 -20.38 -3.52 4.04
CA GLN A 103 -20.41 -4.96 3.79
C GLN A 103 -20.98 -5.79 4.95
N ARG A 104 -21.43 -5.14 6.05
CA ARG A 104 -21.97 -5.80 7.25
C ARG A 104 -20.93 -6.60 8.05
N PHE A 105 -19.70 -6.11 8.11
CA PHE A 105 -18.61 -6.63 8.95
C PHE A 105 -18.28 -8.13 8.75
N PRO A 106 -18.00 -8.60 7.53
CA PRO A 106 -17.62 -9.99 7.32
C PRO A 106 -16.29 -10.31 8.02
N PHE A 107 -16.29 -11.28 8.94
CA PHE A 107 -15.09 -11.91 9.54
C PHE A 107 -14.62 -13.13 8.74
N GLU A 108 -15.55 -13.82 8.11
CA GLU A 108 -15.22 -14.76 7.07
C GLU A 108 -14.76 -13.97 5.84
N ARG A 109 -13.51 -14.17 5.41
CA ARG A 109 -13.27 -14.11 3.98
C ARG A 109 -14.20 -15.17 3.40
N LYS A 110 -15.26 -14.77 2.72
CA LYS A 110 -15.65 -15.52 1.52
C LYS A 110 -14.49 -15.39 0.54
N GLN A 111 -13.39 -16.09 0.81
CA GLN A 111 -12.80 -16.86 -0.27
C GLN A 111 -13.91 -17.82 -0.64
N ILE A 112 -14.75 -17.39 -1.58
CA ILE A 112 -15.26 -18.34 -2.54
C ILE A 112 -13.98 -19.01 -3.04
N SER A 113 -13.68 -20.21 -2.51
CA SER A 113 -12.67 -21.05 -3.11
C SER A 113 -13.22 -21.26 -4.50
N LEU A 114 -12.67 -20.52 -5.46
CA LEU A 114 -13.07 -20.63 -6.84
C LEU A 114 -12.98 -22.11 -7.16
N SER A 115 -14.11 -22.66 -7.59
CA SER A 115 -14.10 -24.04 -8.06
C SER A 115 -13.02 -24.16 -9.13
N THR A 116 -12.50 -25.36 -9.37
CA THR A 116 -11.56 -25.57 -10.47
C THR A 116 -12.15 -25.03 -11.79
N GLU A 117 -13.47 -25.15 -11.97
CA GLU A 117 -14.22 -24.58 -13.08
C GLU A 117 -14.18 -23.04 -13.11
N ASP A 118 -14.32 -22.35 -11.96
CA ASP A 118 -14.21 -20.89 -11.88
C ASP A 118 -12.77 -20.41 -12.15
N LEU A 119 -11.76 -21.13 -11.68
CA LEU A 119 -10.35 -20.83 -11.96
C LEU A 119 -10.04 -21.00 -13.46
N GLU A 120 -10.51 -22.08 -14.06
CA GLU A 120 -10.40 -22.32 -15.50
C GLU A 120 -11.13 -21.24 -16.29
N LYS A 121 -12.35 -20.87 -15.88
CA LYS A 121 -13.11 -19.78 -16.49
C LYS A 121 -12.34 -18.46 -16.45
N ARG A 122 -11.81 -18.07 -15.28
CA ARG A 122 -11.02 -16.83 -15.17
C ARG A 122 -9.74 -16.87 -15.98
N ALA A 123 -9.08 -18.03 -16.07
CA ALA A 123 -7.90 -18.19 -16.94
C ALA A 123 -8.27 -18.05 -18.42
N ILE A 124 -9.44 -18.55 -18.84
CA ILE A 124 -9.98 -18.36 -20.20
C ILE A 124 -10.29 -16.88 -20.46
N GLU A 125 -10.97 -16.21 -19.53
CA GLU A 125 -11.27 -14.76 -19.65
C GLU A 125 -9.98 -13.93 -19.72
N ASN A 126 -8.98 -14.26 -18.90
CA ASN A 126 -7.67 -13.62 -18.98
C ASN A 126 -7.00 -13.82 -20.33
N LYS A 127 -7.01 -15.05 -20.86
CA LYS A 127 -6.47 -15.34 -22.19
C LYS A 127 -7.20 -14.55 -23.28
N ASN A 128 -8.52 -14.46 -23.20
CA ASN A 128 -9.34 -13.72 -24.17
C ASN A 128 -9.05 -12.22 -24.11
N LEU A 129 -9.04 -11.61 -22.93
CA LEU A 129 -8.77 -10.19 -22.77
C LEU A 129 -7.33 -9.86 -23.16
N PHE A 130 -6.36 -10.70 -22.76
CA PHE A 130 -4.97 -10.54 -23.17
C PHE A 130 -4.81 -10.58 -24.69
N GLN A 131 -5.49 -11.53 -25.37
CA GLN A 131 -5.48 -11.60 -26.83
C GLN A 131 -6.06 -10.33 -27.47
N ARG A 132 -7.16 -9.79 -26.91
CA ARG A 132 -7.79 -8.54 -27.38
C ARG A 132 -6.85 -7.34 -27.20
N ILE A 133 -6.23 -7.16 -26.04
CA ILE A 133 -5.33 -6.02 -25.84
C ILE A 133 -4.04 -6.17 -26.66
N SER A 134 -3.60 -7.41 -26.89
CA SER A 134 -2.41 -7.69 -27.70
C SER A 134 -2.58 -7.35 -29.19
N SER A 135 -3.81 -7.20 -29.69
CA SER A 135 -4.01 -6.68 -31.05
C SER A 135 -3.69 -5.18 -31.18
N TYR A 136 -3.45 -4.50 -30.06
CA TYR A 136 -3.19 -3.06 -30.01
C TYR A 136 -1.80 -2.78 -29.41
N PRO A 137 -0.77 -2.54 -30.24
CA PRO A 137 0.59 -2.32 -29.76
C PRO A 137 0.73 -1.16 -28.76
N ALA A 138 -0.10 -0.12 -28.89
CA ALA A 138 -0.09 1.03 -27.98
C ALA A 138 -0.38 0.62 -26.52
N ILE A 139 -1.35 -0.27 -26.30
CA ILE A 139 -1.71 -0.76 -24.96
C ILE A 139 -0.54 -1.54 -24.35
N ILE A 140 0.07 -2.45 -25.14
CA ILE A 140 1.20 -3.26 -24.67
C ILE A 140 2.43 -2.39 -24.39
N GLN A 141 2.66 -1.34 -25.18
CA GLN A 141 3.77 -0.41 -24.94
C GLN A 141 3.56 0.43 -23.68
N PHE A 142 2.33 0.91 -23.45
CA PHE A 142 1.97 1.64 -22.23
C PHE A 142 2.20 0.79 -20.98
N LEU A 143 1.65 -0.43 -20.93
CA LEU A 143 1.79 -1.32 -19.77
C LEU A 143 3.25 -1.77 -19.49
N LYS A 144 4.13 -1.68 -20.50
CA LYS A 144 5.58 -1.95 -20.32
C LYS A 144 6.35 -0.76 -19.73
N LYS A 145 5.80 0.45 -19.83
CA LYS A 145 6.39 1.70 -19.37
C LYS A 145 5.72 2.19 -18.08
N ALA A 146 5.51 1.30 -17.12
CA ALA A 146 5.01 1.71 -15.80
C ALA A 146 5.95 2.78 -15.22
N VAL A 147 5.39 3.94 -14.85
CA VAL A 147 6.11 5.06 -14.25
C VAL A 147 5.51 5.29 -12.86
N ALA A 148 6.35 5.30 -11.83
CA ALA A 148 5.94 5.65 -10.48
C ALA A 148 5.97 7.18 -10.33
N SER A 149 4.88 7.78 -9.86
CA SER A 149 4.75 9.22 -9.62
C SER A 149 4.69 9.49 -8.12
N GLU A 150 5.36 10.55 -7.65
CA GLU A 150 5.24 11.02 -6.26
C GLU A 150 3.89 11.71 -6.00
N ILE A 151 3.18 12.09 -7.06
CA ILE A 151 1.85 12.69 -7.00
C ILE A 151 0.81 11.58 -6.89
N LEU A 152 0.16 11.48 -5.71
CA LEU A 152 -0.77 10.40 -5.34
C LEU A 152 -1.99 10.24 -6.26
N LEU A 153 -2.30 11.24 -7.08
CA LEU A 153 -3.43 11.22 -8.02
C LEU A 153 -3.12 10.46 -9.31
N PHE A 154 -1.85 10.34 -9.70
CA PHE A 154 -1.46 9.63 -10.92
C PHE A 154 -1.37 8.12 -10.70
N PRO A 155 -1.41 7.32 -11.78
CA PRO A 155 -1.32 5.86 -11.64
C PRO A 155 0.03 5.44 -11.05
N GLU A 156 -0.03 4.63 -9.99
CA GLU A 156 1.13 4.00 -9.35
C GLU A 156 1.14 2.47 -9.54
N ASN A 157 -0.06 1.86 -9.62
CA ASN A 157 -0.22 0.42 -9.82
C ASN A 157 -0.65 0.18 -11.26
N TYR A 158 0.14 -0.56 -12.03
CA TYR A 158 -0.15 -0.85 -13.44
C TYR A 158 -0.50 -2.32 -13.65
N ALA A 159 -1.40 -2.58 -14.59
CA ALA A 159 -1.73 -3.94 -14.97
C ALA A 159 -0.54 -4.65 -15.64
N VAL A 160 -0.33 -5.90 -15.28
CA VAL A 160 0.58 -6.76 -16.06
C VAL A 160 -0.18 -7.30 -17.26
N ALA A 161 0.35 -7.08 -18.47
CA ALA A 161 -0.40 -7.34 -19.70
C ALA A 161 -0.95 -8.78 -19.81
N ASP A 162 -0.15 -9.80 -19.48
CA ASP A 162 -0.56 -11.21 -19.52
C ASP A 162 -1.46 -11.64 -18.35
N GLN A 163 -1.72 -10.73 -17.41
CA GLN A 163 -2.64 -10.90 -16.27
C GLN A 163 -3.73 -9.82 -16.24
N ILE A 164 -3.96 -9.13 -17.37
CA ILE A 164 -4.81 -7.94 -17.47
C ILE A 164 -6.21 -8.14 -16.87
N TYR A 165 -6.78 -9.34 -17.02
CA TYR A 165 -8.11 -9.64 -16.51
C TYR A 165 -8.16 -9.63 -14.98
N TYR A 166 -7.11 -10.12 -14.32
CA TYR A 166 -7.06 -10.14 -12.86
C TYR A 166 -7.01 -8.73 -12.27
N PHE A 167 -6.43 -7.78 -13.01
CA PHE A 167 -6.38 -6.36 -12.65
C PHE A 167 -7.76 -5.66 -12.76
N GLN A 168 -8.75 -6.31 -13.35
CA GLN A 168 -10.11 -5.76 -13.46
C GLN A 168 -10.99 -6.08 -12.24
N ASP A 169 -10.46 -6.77 -11.23
CA ASP A 169 -11.16 -7.07 -9.98
C ASP A 169 -11.46 -5.79 -9.20
N GLY A 170 -12.71 -5.62 -8.79
CA GLY A 170 -13.26 -4.37 -8.26
C GLY A 170 -14.02 -3.52 -9.30
N TYR A 171 -13.78 -3.75 -10.60
CA TYR A 171 -14.37 -2.96 -11.70
C TYR A 171 -15.29 -3.79 -12.59
N HIS A 172 -14.75 -4.80 -13.29
CA HIS A 172 -15.54 -5.70 -14.14
C HIS A 172 -16.27 -6.76 -13.35
N TYR A 173 -15.63 -7.22 -12.29
CA TYR A 173 -16.15 -8.25 -11.43
C TYR A 173 -15.61 -8.02 -10.03
N ASN A 174 -16.21 -8.70 -9.07
CA ASN A 174 -15.71 -8.74 -7.71
C ASN A 174 -15.43 -10.19 -7.36
N SER A 175 -14.16 -10.49 -7.08
CA SER A 175 -13.73 -11.85 -6.76
C SER A 175 -14.27 -12.37 -5.43
N VAL A 176 -14.57 -11.48 -4.48
CA VAL A 176 -15.11 -11.78 -3.15
C VAL A 176 -16.57 -12.21 -3.23
N GLU A 177 -17.37 -11.53 -4.04
CA GLU A 177 -18.79 -11.85 -4.25
C GLU A 177 -19.02 -12.85 -5.41
N ASN A 178 -17.99 -13.09 -6.22
CA ASN A 178 -18.06 -13.78 -7.52
C ASN A 178 -19.18 -13.22 -8.42
N LYS A 179 -19.33 -11.89 -8.41
CA LYS A 179 -20.31 -11.17 -9.23
C LYS A 179 -19.62 -10.40 -10.33
N VAL A 180 -20.30 -10.33 -11.47
CA VAL A 180 -19.95 -9.40 -12.54
C VAL A 180 -20.53 -8.04 -12.17
N HIS A 181 -19.69 -7.02 -12.18
CA HIS A 181 -20.03 -5.63 -11.95
C HIS A 181 -20.15 -4.86 -13.26
N SER A 182 -19.56 -5.37 -14.35
CA SER A 182 -19.67 -4.73 -15.64
C SER A 182 -20.98 -5.02 -16.35
N SER A 183 -21.57 -3.97 -16.91
CA SER A 183 -22.79 -4.03 -17.71
C SER A 183 -22.85 -2.84 -18.67
N ASN A 184 -23.86 -2.82 -19.54
CA ASN A 184 -24.12 -1.67 -20.42
C ASN A 184 -25.16 -0.70 -19.82
N ALA A 185 -25.53 -0.88 -18.55
CA ALA A 185 -26.41 0.05 -17.85
C ALA A 185 -25.68 1.35 -17.50
N SER A 186 -26.45 2.43 -17.40
CA SER A 186 -25.91 3.74 -17.03
C SER A 186 -25.35 3.70 -15.61
N GLY A 187 -24.09 4.15 -15.45
CA GLY A 187 -23.39 4.16 -14.17
C GLY A 187 -22.62 2.88 -13.84
N ASP A 188 -22.81 1.80 -14.59
CA ASP A 188 -22.00 0.58 -14.46
C ASP A 188 -20.67 0.72 -15.21
N PHE A 189 -19.68 -0.07 -14.79
CA PHE A 189 -18.42 -0.17 -15.51
C PHE A 189 -18.67 -0.92 -16.83
N LYS A 190 -18.22 -0.40 -17.97
CA LYS A 190 -18.57 -1.02 -19.25
C LYS A 190 -17.70 -2.23 -19.57
N LEU A 191 -18.25 -3.17 -20.33
CA LEU A 191 -17.57 -4.42 -20.73
C LEU A 191 -16.31 -4.21 -21.59
N ASP A 192 -16.25 -3.12 -22.35
CA ASP A 192 -15.10 -2.79 -23.20
C ASP A 192 -14.16 -1.77 -22.56
N TRP A 193 -14.48 -1.31 -21.35
CA TRP A 193 -13.55 -0.50 -20.57
C TRP A 193 -12.45 -1.39 -20.01
N VAL A 194 -11.20 -0.98 -20.05
CA VAL A 194 -10.08 -1.77 -19.53
C VAL A 194 -9.23 -0.87 -18.66
N VAL A 195 -9.16 -1.22 -17.36
CA VAL A 195 -8.30 -0.55 -16.40
C VAL A 195 -6.85 -0.92 -16.68
N LEU A 196 -6.01 0.08 -16.91
CA LEU A 196 -4.59 -0.05 -17.21
C LEU A 196 -3.72 0.28 -16.00
N GLY A 197 -4.21 1.11 -15.09
CA GLY A 197 -3.57 1.38 -13.81
C GLY A 197 -4.51 2.04 -12.81
N THR A 198 -4.07 2.15 -11.57
CA THR A 198 -4.80 2.82 -10.48
C THR A 198 -3.87 3.74 -9.70
N ASN A 199 -4.42 4.82 -9.15
CA ASN A 199 -3.70 5.66 -8.20
C ASN A 199 -3.71 5.06 -6.79
N TYR A 200 -3.17 5.82 -5.83
CA TYR A 200 -3.12 5.49 -4.41
C TYR A 200 -4.50 5.20 -3.79
N PHE A 201 -5.54 5.88 -4.29
CA PHE A 201 -6.92 5.76 -3.82
C PHE A 201 -7.71 4.62 -4.50
N ALA A 202 -7.05 3.83 -5.36
CA ALA A 202 -7.65 2.82 -6.22
C ALA A 202 -8.65 3.37 -7.26
N ASP A 203 -8.52 4.65 -7.62
CA ASP A 203 -9.25 5.24 -8.75
C ASP A 203 -8.65 4.70 -10.07
N PRO A 204 -9.49 4.18 -10.98
CA PRO A 204 -9.01 3.57 -12.22
C PRO A 204 -8.65 4.60 -13.28
N PHE A 205 -7.53 4.34 -13.96
CA PHE A 205 -7.20 4.88 -15.27
C PHE A 205 -7.46 3.82 -16.32
N PHE A 206 -8.41 4.08 -17.22
CA PHE A 206 -8.93 3.09 -18.15
C PHE A 206 -9.17 3.66 -19.54
N ILE A 207 -9.34 2.75 -20.50
CA ILE A 207 -9.62 3.05 -21.91
C ILE A 207 -10.86 2.29 -22.36
N ASP A 208 -11.53 2.72 -23.42
CA ASP A 208 -12.55 1.92 -24.11
C ASP A 208 -11.93 1.25 -25.36
N LEU A 209 -12.01 -0.08 -25.45
CA LEU A 209 -11.47 -0.82 -26.59
C LEU A 209 -12.17 -0.48 -27.92
N ASN A 210 -13.39 0.06 -27.86
CA ASN A 210 -14.11 0.52 -29.05
C ASN A 210 -13.58 1.84 -29.61
N GLU A 211 -12.76 2.58 -28.84
CA GLU A 211 -12.22 3.89 -29.21
C GLU A 211 -10.80 3.81 -29.79
N HIS A 212 -10.38 2.62 -30.24
CA HIS A 212 -9.08 2.40 -30.89
C HIS A 212 -8.85 3.32 -32.10
N ALA A 213 -9.91 3.70 -32.83
CA ALA A 213 -9.82 4.57 -34.01
C ALA A 213 -9.36 6.00 -33.69
N ILE A 214 -9.55 6.46 -32.44
CA ILE A 214 -9.10 7.78 -31.96
C ILE A 214 -7.91 7.67 -31.00
N GLY A 215 -7.29 6.49 -30.91
CA GLY A 215 -6.03 6.28 -30.18
C GLY A 215 -6.17 5.94 -28.70
N PHE A 216 -7.33 5.44 -28.26
CA PHE A 216 -7.64 5.11 -26.87
C PHE A 216 -7.50 6.33 -25.93
N PRO A 217 -8.51 7.21 -25.90
CA PRO A 217 -8.58 8.25 -24.88
C PRO A 217 -8.51 7.61 -23.50
N VAL A 218 -7.82 8.28 -22.58
CA VAL A 218 -7.66 7.78 -21.22
C VAL A 218 -8.67 8.49 -20.33
N TYR A 219 -9.40 7.68 -19.58
CA TYR A 219 -10.42 8.12 -18.64
C TYR A 219 -9.97 7.80 -17.21
N PHE A 220 -10.41 8.66 -16.31
CA PHE A 220 -10.33 8.54 -14.88
C PHE A 220 -11.76 8.46 -14.32
N ALA A 221 -11.96 7.83 -13.18
CA ALA A 221 -13.21 7.93 -12.43
C ALA A 221 -12.92 7.83 -10.94
N TYR A 222 -13.60 8.63 -10.11
CA TYR A 222 -13.47 8.49 -8.66
C TYR A 222 -14.10 7.16 -8.20
N HIS A 223 -13.29 6.35 -7.55
CA HIS A 223 -13.68 5.10 -6.96
C HIS A 223 -14.58 5.36 -5.72
N GLY A 224 -15.60 4.52 -5.51
CA GLY A 224 -16.37 4.48 -4.26
C GLY A 224 -17.72 5.21 -4.26
N GLN A 225 -18.19 5.74 -5.39
CA GLN A 225 -19.49 6.43 -5.46
C GLN A 225 -20.68 5.53 -5.85
N GLY A 226 -20.44 4.24 -6.15
CA GLY A 226 -21.49 3.32 -6.59
C GLY A 226 -22.01 3.58 -8.02
N PHE A 227 -21.40 4.54 -8.72
CA PHE A 227 -21.56 4.79 -10.15
C PHE A 227 -20.20 5.20 -10.73
N TRP A 228 -19.95 4.85 -12.00
CA TRP A 228 -18.72 5.18 -12.72
C TRP A 228 -18.99 6.31 -13.73
N GLU A 229 -18.54 7.51 -13.40
CA GLU A 229 -18.58 8.66 -14.32
C GLU A 229 -17.18 8.89 -14.92
N PRO A 230 -17.00 8.64 -16.24
CA PRO A 230 -15.70 8.76 -16.87
C PRO A 230 -15.33 10.23 -17.11
N ILE A 231 -14.23 10.65 -16.52
CA ILE A 231 -13.59 11.94 -16.75
C ILE A 231 -12.45 11.72 -17.75
N LYS A 232 -12.51 12.31 -18.94
CA LYS A 232 -11.42 12.19 -19.93
C LYS A 232 -10.22 12.98 -19.44
N VAL A 233 -9.09 12.30 -19.21
CA VAL A 233 -7.84 12.93 -18.75
C VAL A 233 -6.84 13.08 -19.90
N ALA A 234 -6.89 12.23 -20.93
CA ALA A 234 -6.06 12.43 -22.13
C ALA A 234 -6.78 12.03 -23.41
N GLU A 235 -6.43 12.71 -24.51
CA GLU A 235 -7.00 12.46 -25.83
C GLU A 235 -6.64 11.08 -26.39
N ASN A 236 -5.46 10.56 -26.02
CA ASN A 236 -5.02 9.23 -26.41
C ASN A 236 -3.92 8.71 -25.47
N LEU A 237 -3.70 7.40 -25.52
CA LEU A 237 -2.75 6.69 -24.66
C LEU A 237 -1.30 7.17 -24.83
N ILE A 238 -0.93 7.62 -26.03
CA ILE A 238 0.43 8.13 -26.31
C ILE A 238 0.64 9.49 -25.62
N SER A 239 -0.32 10.41 -25.73
CA SER A 239 -0.27 11.69 -25.02
C SER A 239 -0.29 11.51 -23.51
N PHE A 240 -1.04 10.52 -23.01
CA PHE A 240 -1.08 10.21 -21.58
C PHE A 240 0.29 9.70 -21.10
N GLN A 241 0.91 8.75 -21.81
CA GLN A 241 2.25 8.27 -21.47
C GLN A 241 3.28 9.41 -21.49
N LYS A 242 3.23 10.28 -22.52
CA LYS A 242 4.16 11.40 -22.60
C LYS A 242 4.00 12.32 -21.38
N MET A 243 2.76 12.59 -20.98
CA MET A 243 2.50 13.40 -19.81
C MET A 243 3.02 12.74 -18.53
N LEU A 244 2.83 11.43 -18.34
CA LEU A 244 3.45 10.71 -17.22
C LEU A 244 4.99 10.77 -17.25
N ASP A 245 5.60 10.64 -18.43
CA ASP A 245 7.05 10.73 -18.60
C ASP A 245 7.56 12.15 -18.24
N ASP A 246 6.84 13.19 -18.66
CA ASP A 246 7.16 14.60 -18.37
C ASP A 246 7.02 14.90 -16.87
N VAL A 247 5.91 14.47 -16.26
CA VAL A 247 5.66 14.60 -14.80
C VAL A 247 6.75 13.90 -14.00
N TYR A 248 7.12 12.69 -14.41
CA TYR A 248 8.19 11.95 -13.76
C TYR A 248 9.52 12.69 -13.87
N ALA A 249 9.84 13.26 -15.02
CA ALA A 249 11.07 14.02 -15.20
C ALA A 249 11.12 15.26 -14.28
N ALA A 250 9.98 15.91 -14.05
CA ALA A 250 9.84 17.10 -13.21
C ALA A 250 9.44 16.80 -11.75
N ARG A 251 9.41 15.54 -11.32
CA ARG A 251 8.77 15.12 -10.05
C ARG A 251 9.31 15.76 -8.75
N PHE A 252 10.49 16.39 -8.82
CA PHE A 252 11.11 17.09 -7.69
C PHE A 252 11.16 18.61 -7.92
N ASP A 253 10.65 19.11 -9.04
CA ASP A 253 10.66 20.53 -9.39
C ASP A 253 9.23 21.05 -9.40
N LYS A 254 8.82 21.62 -8.26
CA LYS A 254 7.47 22.17 -8.09
C LYS A 254 7.17 23.28 -9.10
N GLU A 255 8.14 24.12 -9.42
CA GLU A 255 7.96 25.22 -10.37
C GLU A 255 7.72 24.67 -11.79
N ALA A 256 8.52 23.69 -12.22
CA ALA A 256 8.35 23.03 -13.51
C ALA A 256 7.02 22.27 -13.60
N LEU A 257 6.59 21.59 -12.54
CA LEU A 257 5.27 20.94 -12.49
C LEU A 257 4.13 21.97 -12.58
N THR A 258 4.23 23.07 -11.83
CA THR A 258 3.23 24.15 -11.86
C THR A 258 3.13 24.77 -13.25
N GLU A 259 4.26 25.09 -13.89
CA GLU A 259 4.28 25.59 -15.27
C GLU A 259 3.67 24.58 -16.24
N TYR A 260 4.03 23.29 -16.11
CA TYR A 260 3.50 22.23 -16.96
C TYR A 260 1.98 22.09 -16.85
N PHE A 261 1.42 22.18 -15.64
CA PHE A 261 0.00 21.98 -15.39
C PHE A 261 -0.88 23.21 -15.55
N SER A 262 -0.29 24.41 -15.62
CA SER A 262 -1.03 25.67 -15.88
C SER A 262 -1.95 25.60 -17.11
N GLN A 263 -1.55 24.83 -18.14
CA GLN A 263 -2.36 24.64 -19.35
C GLN A 263 -3.68 23.86 -19.12
N TYR A 264 -3.82 23.18 -17.97
CA TYR A 264 -4.99 22.36 -17.63
C TYR A 264 -5.95 23.05 -16.64
N GLU A 265 -5.55 24.16 -15.99
CA GLU A 265 -6.38 24.90 -15.02
C GLU A 265 -7.72 25.37 -15.64
N ASP A 266 -7.70 25.79 -16.90
CA ASP A 266 -8.86 26.35 -17.59
C ASP A 266 -9.84 25.30 -18.16
N ILE A 267 -9.53 24.00 -18.06
CA ILE A 267 -10.23 22.97 -18.83
C ILE A 267 -11.58 22.54 -18.21
N ASN A 268 -12.03 23.15 -17.09
CA ASN A 268 -13.23 22.71 -16.36
C ASN A 268 -13.26 21.19 -16.15
N ASN A 269 -12.10 20.60 -15.87
CA ASN A 269 -11.94 19.18 -15.62
C ASN A 269 -11.61 18.98 -14.13
N PRO A 270 -12.47 18.30 -13.36
CA PRO A 270 -12.30 18.18 -11.92
C PRO A 270 -11.00 17.47 -11.52
N PHE A 271 -10.59 16.46 -12.30
CA PHE A 271 -9.32 15.76 -12.05
C PHE A 271 -8.13 16.70 -12.17
N TRP A 272 -8.10 17.54 -13.21
CA TRP A 272 -7.00 18.47 -13.42
C TRP A 272 -6.96 19.59 -12.38
N GLY A 273 -8.12 20.06 -11.91
CA GLY A 273 -8.19 21.00 -10.79
C GLY A 273 -7.55 20.42 -9.52
N GLU A 274 -7.86 19.17 -9.19
CA GLU A 274 -7.28 18.48 -8.03
C GLU A 274 -5.77 18.25 -8.17
N VAL A 275 -5.29 17.95 -9.38
CA VAL A 275 -3.84 17.86 -9.67
C VAL A 275 -3.14 19.19 -9.43
N CYS A 276 -3.69 20.30 -9.93
CA CYS A 276 -3.10 21.62 -9.71
C CYS A 276 -3.09 21.98 -8.23
N GLU A 277 -4.20 21.77 -7.51
CA GLU A 277 -4.30 22.00 -6.07
C GLU A 277 -3.30 21.13 -5.28
N THR A 278 -3.09 19.88 -5.70
CA THR A 278 -2.11 18.99 -5.05
C THR A 278 -0.69 19.53 -5.22
N ILE A 279 -0.33 20.00 -6.42
CA ILE A 279 1.00 20.56 -6.71
C ILE A 279 1.23 21.87 -5.96
N GLU A 280 0.24 22.77 -5.94
CA GLU A 280 0.31 24.03 -5.18
C GLU A 280 0.61 23.79 -3.70
N ASN A 281 -0.02 22.75 -3.12
CA ASN A 281 0.12 22.37 -1.72
C ASN A 281 1.31 21.44 -1.44
N MET A 282 2.11 21.04 -2.44
CA MET A 282 3.36 20.33 -2.17
C MET A 282 4.27 21.23 -1.35
N GLU A 283 4.70 20.73 -0.19
CA GLU A 283 5.78 21.35 0.57
C GLU A 283 7.05 21.24 -0.27
N GLU A 284 7.75 22.36 -0.48
CA GLU A 284 9.11 22.33 -1.00
C GLU A 284 9.92 21.51 0.00
N THR A 285 10.31 20.30 -0.39
CA THR A 285 11.24 19.52 0.42
C THR A 285 12.52 20.35 0.53
N GLU A 286 13.07 20.45 1.75
CA GLU A 286 14.34 21.16 2.04
C GLU A 286 15.53 20.67 1.16
N GLU A 287 15.34 19.64 0.33
CA GLU A 287 16.24 19.20 -0.73
C GLU A 287 16.44 20.26 -1.84
N ASP A 288 15.47 21.14 -2.11
CA ASP A 288 15.55 22.12 -3.21
C ASP A 288 16.39 23.38 -2.88
N THR A 289 16.77 23.56 -1.61
CA THR A 289 17.66 24.68 -1.19
C THR A 289 19.05 24.23 -0.74
N ALA A 290 19.34 22.92 -0.81
CA ALA A 290 20.60 22.33 -0.36
C ALA A 290 21.55 21.91 -1.50
N GLU A 291 21.28 22.31 -2.75
CA GLU A 291 22.08 21.89 -3.91
C GLU A 291 23.47 22.56 -4.07
N GLU A 292 23.97 23.36 -3.13
CA GLU A 292 25.34 23.89 -3.24
C GLU A 292 26.39 23.34 -2.26
N GLU A 293 26.06 22.72 -1.13
CA GLU A 293 27.10 22.13 -0.28
C GLU A 293 26.63 20.85 0.46
N THR A 294 27.20 19.69 0.08
CA THR A 294 27.31 18.41 0.84
C THR A 294 26.54 17.13 0.37
N THR A 295 26.44 16.83 -0.93
CA THR A 295 25.89 15.54 -1.43
C THR A 295 26.88 14.39 -1.64
N THR A 296 28.05 14.36 -1.00
CA THR A 296 29.00 13.23 -1.15
C THR A 296 29.05 12.23 0.01
N SER A 297 28.34 12.46 1.12
CA SER A 297 28.55 11.65 2.34
C SER A 297 27.48 10.61 2.68
N TYR A 298 26.24 10.72 2.17
CA TYR A 298 25.11 9.92 2.71
C TYR A 298 25.01 8.50 2.13
N TRP A 299 25.45 8.30 0.88
CA TRP A 299 25.31 7.02 0.15
C TRP A 299 26.61 6.22 0.04
N GLN A 300 27.61 6.52 0.88
CA GLN A 300 28.83 5.72 0.90
C GLN A 300 28.54 4.36 1.52
N LYS A 301 29.01 3.28 0.89
CA LYS A 301 28.97 1.95 1.49
C LYS A 301 29.94 1.93 2.67
N ALA A 302 29.60 1.20 3.71
CA ALA A 302 30.43 1.04 4.88
C ALA A 302 30.34 -0.39 5.43
N ASN A 303 31.35 -0.79 6.19
CA ASN A 303 31.32 -1.94 7.07
C ASN A 303 31.04 -1.47 8.49
N LEU A 304 30.11 -2.12 9.18
CA LEU A 304 29.84 -1.97 10.60
C LEU A 304 30.52 -3.12 11.36
N TYR A 305 31.45 -2.79 12.25
CA TYR A 305 32.13 -3.74 13.11
C TYR A 305 31.70 -3.57 14.56
N ILE A 306 31.67 -4.67 15.30
CA ILE A 306 31.62 -4.68 16.77
C ILE A 306 33.05 -4.86 17.27
N THR A 307 33.53 -3.92 18.08
CA THR A 307 34.88 -3.93 18.67
C THR A 307 34.86 -4.38 20.14
N ASP A 308 33.71 -4.25 20.82
CA ASP A 308 33.45 -4.85 22.13
C ASP A 308 31.97 -5.29 22.19
N ILE A 309 31.71 -6.51 22.65
CA ILE A 309 30.34 -7.07 22.76
C ILE A 309 29.60 -6.61 24.04
N GLY A 310 30.28 -5.90 24.94
CA GLY A 310 29.63 -5.22 26.06
C GLY A 310 29.06 -6.14 27.14
N PRO A 311 28.19 -5.58 28.02
CA PRO A 311 27.58 -6.32 29.13
C PRO A 311 26.50 -7.31 28.68
N ASN A 312 25.78 -7.05 27.57
CA ASN A 312 24.70 -7.91 27.08
C ASN A 312 25.17 -9.00 26.10
N LYS A 313 26.24 -9.72 26.46
CA LYS A 313 26.94 -10.67 25.58
C LYS A 313 26.04 -11.66 24.86
N MET A 314 25.07 -12.26 25.57
CA MET A 314 24.16 -13.26 24.99
C MET A 314 23.21 -12.67 23.95
N LYS A 315 22.81 -11.41 24.09
CA LYS A 315 21.97 -10.71 23.10
C LYS A 315 22.78 -10.39 21.83
N ILE A 316 24.02 -9.91 21.99
CA ILE A 316 24.93 -9.68 20.85
C ILE A 316 25.24 -11.00 20.11
N ILE A 317 25.47 -12.09 20.83
CA ILE A 317 25.66 -13.42 20.24
C ILE A 317 24.40 -13.87 19.48
N ALA A 318 23.20 -13.60 20.01
CA ALA A 318 21.94 -13.91 19.33
C ALA A 318 21.77 -13.08 18.04
N LEU A 319 22.17 -11.80 18.05
CA LEU A 319 22.17 -10.94 16.86
C LEU A 319 23.16 -11.44 15.81
N LEU A 320 24.40 -11.76 16.20
CA LEU A 320 25.40 -12.34 15.30
C LEU A 320 24.93 -13.67 14.70
N LYS A 321 24.24 -14.48 15.50
CA LYS A 321 23.62 -15.74 15.04
C LYS A 321 22.56 -15.49 13.97
N LYS A 322 21.70 -14.49 14.18
CA LYS A 322 20.63 -14.10 13.23
C LYS A 322 21.22 -13.54 11.94
N GLU A 323 22.13 -12.56 12.05
CA GLU A 323 22.67 -11.82 10.91
C GLU A 323 23.51 -12.72 9.99
N HIS A 324 24.39 -13.54 10.56
CA HIS A 324 25.27 -14.42 9.78
C HIS A 324 24.74 -15.85 9.62
N LYS A 325 23.50 -16.13 10.05
CA LYS A 325 22.86 -17.46 10.01
C LYS A 325 23.74 -18.56 10.63
N LEU A 326 24.39 -18.25 11.75
CA LEU A 326 25.32 -19.17 12.42
C LEU A 326 24.60 -20.14 13.37
N SER A 327 25.25 -21.25 13.71
CA SER A 327 24.90 -22.02 14.90
C SER A 327 25.26 -21.27 16.19
N GLY A 328 24.69 -21.69 17.32
CA GLY A 328 24.98 -21.04 18.61
C GLY A 328 26.45 -21.11 19.01
N SER A 329 27.13 -22.23 18.72
CA SER A 329 28.57 -22.41 18.95
C SER A 329 29.43 -21.53 18.05
N GLU A 330 29.06 -21.37 16.78
CA GLU A 330 29.80 -20.53 15.84
C GLU A 330 29.66 -19.03 16.17
N ALA A 331 28.48 -18.60 16.59
CA ALA A 331 28.25 -17.23 17.04
C ALA A 331 29.04 -16.91 18.33
N LEU A 332 29.10 -17.87 19.27
CA LEU A 332 29.91 -17.74 20.50
C LEU A 332 31.41 -17.70 20.19
N GLU A 333 31.88 -18.47 19.21
CA GLU A 333 33.30 -18.44 18.82
C GLU A 333 33.63 -17.11 18.13
N ARG A 334 32.76 -16.61 17.23
CA ARG A 334 32.94 -15.31 16.60
C ARG A 334 32.95 -14.16 17.60
N SER A 335 32.13 -14.22 18.66
CA SER A 335 32.06 -13.16 19.67
C SER A 335 33.34 -12.97 20.50
N LYS A 336 34.31 -13.89 20.37
CA LYS A 336 35.63 -13.76 21.00
C LYS A 336 36.62 -12.91 20.21
N SER A 337 36.28 -12.53 18.98
CA SER A 337 37.15 -11.71 18.13
C SER A 337 37.11 -10.26 18.60
N ASN A 338 38.26 -9.57 18.58
CA ASN A 338 38.37 -8.17 19.00
C ASN A 338 37.79 -7.17 17.98
N ARG A 339 37.43 -7.65 16.79
CA ARG A 339 36.77 -6.87 15.72
C ARG A 339 35.92 -7.83 14.90
N ILE A 340 34.61 -7.70 14.99
CA ILE A 340 33.64 -8.61 14.37
C ILE A 340 32.88 -7.83 13.32
N LEU A 341 33.01 -8.20 12.04
CA LEU A 341 32.15 -7.63 11.01
C LEU A 341 30.71 -8.04 11.30
N PHE A 342 29.85 -7.07 11.60
CA PHE A 342 28.43 -7.30 11.84
C PHE A 342 27.68 -7.28 10.52
N ARG A 343 27.83 -6.20 9.74
CA ARG A 343 27.09 -6.02 8.48
C ARG A 343 27.80 -5.06 7.53
N THR A 344 27.62 -5.25 6.24
CA THR A 344 28.04 -4.31 5.18
C THR A 344 26.80 -3.72 4.53
N GLY A 345 26.76 -2.41 4.33
CA GLY A 345 25.58 -1.70 3.84
C GLY A 345 25.85 -0.22 3.58
N TYR A 346 24.81 0.57 3.29
CA TYR A 346 24.95 2.02 3.19
C TYR A 346 25.08 2.63 4.59
N TYR A 347 26.00 3.59 4.76
CA TYR A 347 26.34 4.18 6.05
C TYR A 347 25.09 4.65 6.82
N GLN A 348 24.16 5.33 6.15
CA GLN A 348 22.90 5.79 6.75
C GLN A 348 22.05 4.66 7.35
N TRP A 349 22.02 3.48 6.74
CA TRP A 349 21.25 2.34 7.26
C TRP A 349 21.98 1.62 8.40
N LEU A 350 23.30 1.57 8.31
CA LEU A 350 24.12 0.97 9.35
C LEU A 350 24.14 1.83 10.63
N GLN A 351 23.79 3.11 10.57
CA GLN A 351 23.67 3.95 11.78
C GLN A 351 22.61 3.42 12.75
N HIS A 352 21.49 2.91 12.23
CA HIS A 352 20.45 2.33 13.08
C HIS A 352 20.93 1.02 13.72
N ASP A 353 21.51 0.13 12.92
CA ASP A 353 22.09 -1.13 13.39
C ASP A 353 23.20 -0.90 14.43
N GLY A 354 24.04 0.12 14.22
CA GLY A 354 25.09 0.52 15.15
C GLY A 354 24.52 1.01 16.48
N LYS A 355 23.48 1.85 16.43
CA LYS A 355 22.80 2.35 17.63
C LYS A 355 22.15 1.23 18.44
N ASP A 356 21.51 0.26 17.79
CA ASP A 356 20.91 -0.90 18.46
C ASP A 356 21.96 -1.74 19.19
N LEU A 357 23.15 -1.88 18.61
CA LEU A 357 24.29 -2.58 19.23
C LEU A 357 24.83 -1.77 20.44
N GLU A 358 24.95 -0.46 20.31
CA GLU A 358 25.37 0.45 21.40
C GLU A 358 24.37 0.48 22.55
N ASP A 359 23.06 0.45 22.28
CA ASP A 359 22.00 0.39 23.29
C ASP A 359 22.03 -0.94 24.07
N LEU A 360 22.56 -2.01 23.45
CA LEU A 360 22.92 -3.27 24.11
C LEU A 360 24.28 -3.21 24.83
N GLY A 361 24.96 -2.07 24.78
CA GLY A 361 26.23 -1.79 25.45
C GLY A 361 27.47 -2.28 24.70
N ALA A 362 27.34 -2.65 23.42
CA ALA A 362 28.48 -2.95 22.56
C ALA A 362 29.19 -1.66 22.10
N GLN A 363 30.45 -1.78 21.71
CA GLN A 363 31.17 -0.72 20.99
C GLN A 363 31.24 -1.06 19.51
N VAL A 364 30.99 -0.07 18.66
CA VAL A 364 30.95 -0.25 17.20
C VAL A 364 31.91 0.69 16.48
N GLU A 365 32.32 0.29 15.28
CA GLU A 365 33.21 1.04 14.40
C GLU A 365 32.68 0.97 12.97
N PHE A 366 32.67 2.11 12.28
CA PHE A 366 32.30 2.20 10.86
C PHE A 366 33.54 2.40 10.00
N GLU A 367 33.65 1.61 8.94
CA GLU A 367 34.70 1.71 7.93
C GLU A 367 34.05 2.03 6.59
N ILE A 368 34.20 3.28 6.12
CA ILE A 368 33.70 3.70 4.82
C ILE A 368 34.47 2.99 3.71
N LEU A 369 33.75 2.41 2.75
CA LEU A 369 34.28 1.73 1.58
C LEU A 369 34.33 2.70 0.41
N GLU A 370 35.52 2.87 -0.16
CA GLU A 370 35.75 3.65 -1.38
C GLU A 370 35.13 3.02 -2.63
#